data_AF-A0A016TN03-F1
#
_entry.id   AF-A0A016TN03-F1
#
_cell.length_a   1.000
_cell.length_b   1.000
_cell.length_c   1.000
_cell.angle_alpha   90.00
_cell.angle_beta   90.00
_cell.angle_gamma   90.00
#
_symmetry.space_group_name_H-M   'P 1'
#
loop_
_entity.id
_entity.type
_entity.pdbx_description
1 polymer ?
#
loop_
_entity_poly.entity_id
_entity_poly.type
_entity_poly.pdbx_seq_one_letter_code
_entity_poly.pdbx_strand_id
1 'polypeptide(L)'
;MIHLLVSCTSKVAYNSGAVGLWNSLYTLSRVYPENTDYRNRKLSRPLQEWVPLREWGRLYRLEDVKMAWNVPNEKGKAVIQELVKKFLFPVMDMIRTAHVDRETMKKSFTIMSAVLTGGATCFSLPPSPLFQCPNSMLPWFNANIPNSAVFKSDMRHPSGKNVREMMVDLIEKTIARAETSDRDLSQVLVTICSMLHYLIHTNYIDSSELAAAMETQSEIFTYMTNPVHKMYPIYVYESMAYVCHMDRQACDPNSSTVGSGGAESMTVTV
;
A
#
# COMPACT_ATOMS: atom_id res chain seq x y z
N MET A 1 22.80 -1.43 0.68
CA MET A 1 22.52 -0.61 1.87
C MET A 1 21.46 -1.26 2.77
N ILE A 2 20.22 -1.48 2.31
CA ILE A 2 19.14 -2.11 3.11
C ILE A 2 19.59 -3.42 3.79
N HIS A 3 20.24 -4.32 3.04
CA HIS A 3 20.75 -5.58 3.60
C HIS A 3 21.73 -5.38 4.76
N LEU A 4 22.62 -4.39 4.67
CA LEU A 4 23.58 -4.10 5.74
C LEU A 4 22.83 -3.64 7.00
N LEU A 5 21.91 -2.69 6.84
CA LEU A 5 21.13 -2.10 7.94
C LEU A 5 20.25 -3.14 8.64
N VAL A 6 19.53 -3.94 7.86
CA VAL A 6 18.68 -5.01 8.39
C VAL A 6 19.50 -6.09 9.08
N SER A 7 20.74 -6.34 8.68
CA SER A 7 21.60 -7.35 9.33
C SER A 7 22.21 -6.85 10.66
N CYS A 8 22.25 -5.55 10.92
CA CYS A 8 22.78 -5.00 12.16
C CYS A 8 22.00 -5.45 13.42
N THR A 9 22.68 -5.51 14.56
CA THR A 9 22.10 -5.76 15.88
C THR A 9 21.49 -4.50 16.49
N SER A 10 21.99 -3.32 16.11
CA SER A 10 21.48 -2.03 16.57
C SER A 10 20.02 -1.82 16.15
N LYS A 11 19.16 -1.52 17.13
CA LYS A 11 17.75 -1.20 16.94
C LYS A 11 17.52 -0.09 15.93
N VAL A 12 18.31 0.98 16.04
CA VAL A 12 18.21 2.12 15.11
C VAL A 12 18.54 1.68 13.68
N ALA A 13 19.59 0.86 13.51
CA ALA A 13 20.02 0.43 12.19
C ALA A 13 18.99 -0.49 11.51
N TYR A 14 18.51 -1.54 12.20
CA TYR A 14 17.54 -2.44 11.58
C TYR A 14 16.17 -1.77 11.38
N ASN A 15 15.77 -0.83 12.25
CA ASN A 15 14.55 -0.05 12.05
C ASN A 15 14.66 0.82 10.80
N SER A 16 15.77 1.53 10.60
CA SER A 16 15.99 2.31 9.38
C SER A 16 16.04 1.43 8.14
N GLY A 17 16.63 0.23 8.25
CA GLY A 17 16.60 -0.78 7.19
C GLY A 17 15.18 -1.25 6.87
N ALA A 18 14.35 -1.49 7.90
CA ALA A 18 12.95 -1.87 7.75
C ALA A 18 12.11 -0.75 7.12
N VAL A 19 12.31 0.51 7.49
CA VAL A 19 11.69 1.67 6.83
C VAL A 19 12.11 1.76 5.36
N GLY A 20 13.38 1.50 5.06
CA GLY A 20 13.86 1.42 3.68
C GLY A 20 13.16 0.31 2.87
N LEU A 21 12.94 -0.86 3.48
CA LEU A 21 12.15 -1.95 2.88
C LEU A 21 10.70 -1.53 2.65
N TRP A 22 10.07 -0.94 3.68
CA TRP A 22 8.71 -0.44 3.60
C TRP A 22 8.53 0.53 2.44
N ASN A 23 9.37 1.58 2.36
CA ASN A 23 9.34 2.58 1.29
C ASN A 23 9.56 1.97 -0.10
N SER A 24 10.48 0.99 -0.21
CA SER A 24 10.76 0.32 -1.49
C SER A 24 9.55 -0.48 -1.96
N LEU A 25 8.93 -1.25 -1.06
CA LEU A 25 7.73 -2.02 -1.37
C LEU A 25 6.54 -1.11 -1.65
N TYR A 26 6.34 -0.07 -0.84
CA TYR A 26 5.23 0.86 -0.95
C TYR A 26 5.24 1.56 -2.30
N THR A 27 6.38 2.13 -2.69
CA THR A 27 6.56 2.84 -3.96
C THR A 27 6.42 1.92 -5.17
N LEU A 28 6.93 0.69 -5.09
CA LEU A 28 6.90 -0.25 -6.23
C LEU A 28 5.56 -0.96 -6.39
N SER A 29 4.76 -1.06 -5.34
CA SER A 29 3.54 -1.88 -5.32
C SER A 29 2.22 -1.10 -5.44
N ARG A 30 2.27 0.23 -5.32
CA ARG A 30 1.09 1.10 -5.35
C ARG A 30 0.96 1.92 -6.62
N VAL A 31 -0.29 2.26 -6.92
CA VAL A 31 -0.64 3.19 -7.99
C VAL A 31 -0.79 4.59 -7.39
N TYR A 32 -0.05 5.56 -7.92
CA TYR A 32 -0.10 6.96 -7.47
C TYR A 32 0.31 7.89 -8.62
N PRO A 33 -0.10 9.17 -8.61
CA PRO A 33 0.29 10.10 -9.66
C PRO A 33 1.79 10.41 -9.61
N GLU A 34 2.47 10.31 -10.76
CA GLU A 34 3.91 10.51 -10.91
C GLU A 34 4.20 11.68 -11.86
N ASN A 35 3.91 12.91 -11.43
CA ASN A 35 4.13 14.08 -12.27
C ASN A 35 5.55 14.65 -12.18
N THR A 36 6.39 14.17 -11.26
CA THR A 36 7.81 14.56 -11.22
C THR A 36 8.53 14.12 -12.49
N ASP A 37 8.27 12.91 -13.01
CA ASP A 37 8.89 12.46 -14.26
C ASP A 37 8.33 13.23 -15.47
N TYR A 38 7.01 13.47 -15.52
CA TYR A 38 6.40 14.28 -16.57
C TYR A 38 6.94 15.72 -16.59
N ARG A 39 7.11 16.35 -15.41
CA ARG A 39 7.72 17.68 -15.28
C ARG A 39 9.21 17.65 -15.61
N ASN A 40 9.95 16.64 -15.14
CA ASN A 40 11.37 16.48 -15.47
C ASN A 40 11.60 16.35 -16.97
N ARG A 41 10.78 15.58 -17.68
CA ARG A 41 10.81 15.46 -19.15
C ARG A 41 10.49 16.76 -19.88
N LYS A 42 9.75 17.68 -19.27
CA LYS A 42 9.54 19.03 -19.82
C LYS A 42 10.71 19.94 -19.48
N LEU A 43 11.19 19.91 -18.24
CA LEU A 43 12.33 20.69 -17.74
C LEU A 43 13.66 20.32 -18.40
N SER A 44 13.79 19.09 -18.90
CA SER A 44 14.97 18.64 -19.64
C SER A 44 15.00 19.06 -21.10
N ARG A 45 13.93 19.72 -21.61
CA ARG A 45 13.90 20.20 -23.00
C ARG A 45 14.77 21.44 -23.15
N PRO A 46 15.39 21.64 -24.34
CA PRO A 46 16.10 22.88 -24.64
C PRO A 46 15.17 24.10 -24.49
N LEU A 47 15.72 25.23 -24.02
CA LEU A 47 14.95 26.46 -23.82
C LEU A 47 14.36 27.02 -25.13
N GLN A 48 14.97 26.69 -26.27
CA GLN A 48 14.46 27.03 -27.59
C GLN A 48 13.12 26.34 -27.91
N GLU A 49 12.89 25.15 -27.35
CA GLU A 49 11.68 24.36 -27.55
C GLU A 49 10.62 24.59 -26.47
N TRP A 50 11.06 24.84 -25.23
CA TRP A 50 10.16 25.01 -24.10
C TRP A 50 10.71 25.96 -23.04
N VAL A 51 9.92 26.99 -22.69
CA VAL A 51 10.29 28.00 -21.69
C VAL A 51 9.48 27.78 -20.42
N PRO A 52 10.09 27.29 -19.32
CA PRO A 52 9.38 26.97 -18.07
C PRO A 52 8.63 28.15 -17.46
N LEU A 53 9.13 29.38 -17.65
CA LEU A 53 8.52 30.60 -17.11
C LEU A 53 7.09 30.83 -17.62
N ARG A 54 6.75 30.33 -18.80
CA ARG A 54 5.40 30.45 -19.38
C ARG A 54 4.36 29.56 -18.68
N GLU A 55 4.82 28.57 -17.92
CA GLU A 55 3.97 27.63 -17.19
C GLU A 55 3.81 28.04 -15.71
N TRP A 56 4.49 29.10 -15.27
CA TRP A 56 4.37 29.61 -13.91
C TRP A 56 2.97 30.17 -13.65
N GLY A 57 2.33 29.69 -12.58
CA GLY A 57 0.97 30.08 -12.22
C GLY A 57 -0.09 29.66 -13.24
N ARG A 58 0.25 28.82 -14.22
CA ARG A 58 -0.72 28.37 -15.23
C ARG A 58 -1.82 27.57 -14.56
N LEU A 59 -3.05 27.98 -14.83
CA LEU A 59 -4.26 27.26 -14.46
C LEU A 59 -4.70 26.38 -15.63
N TYR A 60 -5.24 25.22 -15.30
CA TYR A 60 -5.69 24.22 -16.25
C TYR A 60 -7.19 24.03 -16.11
N ARG A 61 -7.88 23.74 -17.22
CA ARG A 61 -9.18 23.08 -17.17
C ARG A 61 -8.94 21.59 -17.04
N LEU A 62 -9.87 20.87 -16.41
CA LEU A 62 -9.76 19.42 -16.21
C LEU A 62 -9.48 18.66 -17.52
N GLU A 63 -10.13 19.05 -18.61
CA GLU A 63 -9.95 18.46 -19.96
C GLU A 63 -8.54 18.62 -20.54
N ASP A 64 -7.81 19.64 -20.10
CA ASP A 64 -6.46 19.95 -20.57
C ASP A 64 -5.36 19.27 -19.72
N VAL A 65 -5.74 18.66 -18.59
CA VAL A 65 -4.80 18.03 -17.65
C VAL A 65 -4.35 16.68 -18.17
N LYS A 66 -3.03 16.52 -18.30
CA LYS A 66 -2.38 15.23 -18.55
C LYS A 66 -1.59 14.84 -17.31
N MET A 67 -1.91 13.68 -16.77
CA MET A 67 -1.31 13.16 -15.54
C MET A 67 -0.64 11.82 -15.81
N ALA A 68 0.63 11.72 -15.44
CA ALA A 68 1.34 10.46 -15.42
C ALA A 68 1.00 9.72 -14.11
N TRP A 69 0.87 8.41 -14.20
CA TRP A 69 0.62 7.54 -13.06
C TRP A 69 1.75 6.53 -12.97
N ASN A 70 2.31 6.34 -11.78
CA ASN A 70 3.11 5.17 -11.49
C ASN A 70 2.15 3.98 -11.41
N VAL A 71 2.26 3.08 -12.38
CA VAL A 71 1.54 1.80 -12.36
C VAL A 71 2.60 0.70 -12.24
N PRO A 72 2.52 -0.16 -11.21
CA PRO A 72 3.50 -1.22 -11.03
C PRO A 72 3.65 -2.08 -12.29
N ASN A 73 4.89 -2.18 -12.77
CA ASN A 73 5.24 -2.92 -13.99
C ASN A 73 5.95 -4.25 -13.66
N GLU A 74 6.18 -5.09 -14.67
CA GLU A 74 6.83 -6.40 -14.48
C GLU A 74 8.23 -6.31 -13.87
N LYS A 75 8.99 -5.25 -14.17
CA LYS A 75 10.30 -5.02 -13.55
C LYS A 75 10.17 -4.72 -12.06
N GLY A 76 9.21 -3.87 -11.68
CA GLY A 76 8.88 -3.57 -10.29
C GLY A 76 8.45 -4.82 -9.53
N LYS A 77 7.56 -5.64 -10.12
CA LYS A 77 7.15 -6.94 -9.57
C LYS A 77 8.35 -7.86 -9.32
N ALA A 78 9.27 -7.96 -10.28
CA ALA A 78 10.47 -8.78 -10.12
C ALA A 78 11.34 -8.29 -8.95
N VAL A 79 11.53 -6.97 -8.82
CA VAL A 79 12.29 -6.40 -7.69
C VAL A 79 11.60 -6.69 -6.35
N ILE A 80 10.27 -6.49 -6.26
CA ILE A 80 9.51 -6.81 -5.06
C ILE A 80 9.67 -8.29 -4.71
N GLN A 81 9.56 -9.19 -5.70
CA GLN A 81 9.70 -10.62 -5.47
C GLN A 81 11.08 -10.98 -4.92
N GLU A 82 12.14 -10.36 -5.44
CA GLU A 82 13.50 -10.55 -4.93
C GLU A 82 13.69 -9.96 -3.51
N LEU A 83 13.07 -8.82 -3.20
CA LEU A 83 13.06 -8.25 -1.84
C LEU A 83 12.37 -9.21 -0.85
N VAL A 84 11.19 -9.73 -1.20
CA VAL A 84 10.44 -10.65 -0.35
C VAL A 84 11.21 -11.96 -0.15
N LYS A 85 11.78 -12.54 -1.21
CA LYS A 85 12.63 -13.74 -1.12
C LYS A 85 13.87 -13.53 -0.25
N LYS A 86 14.46 -12.34 -0.30
CA LYS A 86 15.70 -12.05 0.43
C LYS A 86 15.48 -11.70 1.90
N PHE A 87 14.39 -10.99 2.21
CA PHE A 87 14.19 -10.40 3.54
C PHE A 87 13.03 -11.00 4.32
N LEU A 88 11.95 -11.43 3.66
CA LEU A 88 10.76 -11.93 4.36
C LEU A 88 10.87 -13.43 4.61
N PHE A 89 11.00 -14.23 3.56
CA PHE A 89 10.92 -15.70 3.68
C PHE A 89 11.98 -16.30 4.61
N PRO A 90 13.25 -15.88 4.58
CA PRO A 90 14.26 -16.38 5.52
C PRO A 90 13.92 -16.06 6.99
N VAL A 91 13.34 -14.89 7.23
CA VAL A 91 12.92 -14.46 8.57
C VAL A 91 11.73 -15.29 9.07
N MET A 92 10.75 -15.53 8.20
CA MET A 92 9.60 -16.40 8.51
C MET A 92 10.04 -17.83 8.83
N ASP A 93 10.94 -18.40 8.02
CA ASP A 93 11.45 -19.74 8.23
C ASP A 93 12.24 -19.87 9.53
N MET A 94 13.09 -18.88 9.84
CA MET A 94 13.87 -18.84 11.08
C MET A 94 12.99 -18.86 12.34
N ILE A 95 11.95 -18.02 12.40
CA ILE A 95 11.04 -17.99 13.56
C ILE A 95 10.26 -19.30 13.71
N ARG A 96 9.94 -19.94 12.57
CA ARG A 96 9.20 -21.19 12.53
C ARG A 96 9.98 -22.35 13.15
N THR A 97 11.24 -22.49 12.78
CA THR A 97 12.04 -23.69 13.09
C THR A 97 12.84 -23.58 14.38
N ALA A 98 13.25 -22.38 14.80
CA ALA A 98 14.17 -22.21 15.92
C ALA A 98 13.51 -21.51 17.12
N HIS A 99 13.97 -21.85 18.32
CA HIS A 99 13.69 -21.04 19.51
C HIS A 99 14.62 -19.82 19.48
N VAL A 100 14.09 -18.71 18.99
CA VAL A 100 14.87 -17.48 18.79
C VAL A 100 14.90 -16.65 20.07
N ASP A 101 15.99 -15.94 20.33
CA ASP A 101 16.08 -14.97 21.42
C ASP A 101 15.14 -13.77 21.22
N ARG A 102 14.90 -13.03 22.32
CA ARG A 102 13.96 -11.90 22.36
C ARG A 102 14.30 -10.81 21.34
N GLU A 103 15.57 -10.45 21.19
CA GLU A 103 15.98 -9.32 20.35
C GLU A 103 15.92 -9.68 18.87
N THR A 104 16.35 -10.89 18.53
CA THR A 104 16.18 -11.40 17.16
C THR A 104 14.71 -11.58 16.81
N MET A 105 13.86 -12.00 17.75
CA MET A 105 12.41 -12.07 17.56
C MET A 105 11.81 -10.67 17.29
N LYS A 106 12.12 -9.67 18.13
CA LYS A 106 11.68 -8.27 17.91
C LYS A 106 12.07 -7.78 16.52
N LYS A 107 13.34 -7.90 16.18
CA LYS A 107 13.88 -7.51 14.87
C LYS A 107 13.15 -8.19 13.72
N SER A 108 12.90 -9.49 13.85
CA SER A 108 12.20 -10.28 12.85
C SER A 108 10.76 -9.80 12.65
N PHE A 109 10.01 -9.57 13.73
CA PHE A 109 8.66 -9.01 13.65
C PHE A 109 8.64 -7.58 13.11
N THR A 110 9.66 -6.76 13.39
CA THR A 110 9.79 -5.43 12.76
C THR A 110 9.96 -5.53 11.24
N ILE A 111 10.82 -6.43 10.76
CA ILE A 111 11.03 -6.64 9.31
C ILE A 111 9.76 -7.19 8.66
N MET A 112 9.13 -8.20 9.26
CA MET A 112 7.88 -8.78 8.75
C MET A 112 6.76 -7.74 8.68
N SER A 113 6.61 -6.93 9.73
CA SER A 113 5.64 -5.83 9.77
C SER A 113 5.89 -4.82 8.65
N ALA A 114 7.14 -4.35 8.48
CA ALA A 114 7.50 -3.41 7.45
C ALA A 114 7.26 -3.95 6.02
N VAL A 115 7.53 -5.24 5.79
CA VAL A 115 7.24 -5.87 4.50
C VAL A 115 5.75 -6.01 4.26
N LEU A 116 4.98 -6.43 5.28
CA LEU A 116 3.54 -6.61 5.18
C LEU A 116 2.82 -5.30 4.88
N THR A 117 3.11 -4.24 5.63
CA THR A 117 2.42 -2.95 5.50
C THR A 117 2.86 -2.21 4.23
N GLY A 118 4.16 -2.27 3.88
CA GLY A 118 4.67 -1.64 2.67
C GLY A 118 4.25 -2.38 1.39
N GLY A 119 4.05 -3.70 1.48
CA GLY A 119 3.67 -4.56 0.36
C GLY A 119 2.22 -5.05 0.42
N ALA A 120 1.30 -4.34 1.07
CA ALA A 120 -0.06 -4.84 1.33
C ALA A 120 -0.79 -5.34 0.07
N THR A 121 -0.60 -4.66 -1.07
CA THR A 121 -1.19 -5.02 -2.38
C THR A 121 -0.52 -6.23 -3.06
N CYS A 122 0.62 -6.69 -2.54
CA CYS A 122 1.38 -7.84 -3.04
C CYS A 122 0.99 -9.18 -2.40
N PHE A 123 0.17 -9.15 -1.34
CA PHE A 123 -0.21 -10.35 -0.60
C PHE A 123 -1.73 -10.49 -0.64
N SER A 124 -2.21 -11.51 -1.32
CA SER A 124 -3.64 -11.84 -1.37
C SER A 124 -4.18 -12.19 0.01
N LEU A 125 -5.44 -11.87 0.27
CA LEU A 125 -6.14 -12.40 1.43
C LEU A 125 -6.25 -13.92 1.36
N PRO A 126 -6.18 -14.61 2.51
CA PRO A 126 -6.44 -16.04 2.56
C PRO A 126 -7.87 -16.34 2.06
N PRO A 127 -8.06 -17.43 1.31
CA PRO A 127 -9.40 -17.90 0.98
C PRO A 127 -10.11 -18.36 2.24
N SER A 128 -11.15 -17.64 2.64
CA SER A 128 -12.00 -18.01 3.79
C SER A 128 -13.33 -18.59 3.31
N PRO A 129 -13.84 -19.68 3.92
CA PRO A 129 -15.20 -20.12 3.68
C PRO A 129 -16.18 -19.03 4.09
N LEU A 130 -17.28 -18.90 3.34
CA LEU A 130 -18.34 -17.96 3.70
C LEU A 130 -18.93 -18.37 5.05
N PHE A 131 -18.92 -17.44 6.01
CA PHE A 131 -19.58 -17.65 7.29
C PHE A 131 -21.10 -17.62 7.09
N GLN A 132 -21.77 -18.73 7.40
CA GLN A 132 -23.24 -18.81 7.38
C GLN A 132 -23.77 -18.40 8.75
N CYS A 133 -24.37 -17.21 8.84
CA CYS A 133 -25.08 -16.79 10.04
C CYS A 133 -26.43 -17.51 10.11
N PRO A 134 -26.71 -18.32 11.15
CA PRO A 134 -27.96 -19.08 11.26
C PRO A 134 -29.23 -18.20 11.25
N ASN A 135 -29.07 -16.94 11.64
CA ASN A 135 -30.18 -15.99 11.84
C ASN A 135 -30.35 -15.00 10.67
N SER A 136 -29.53 -15.08 9.62
CA SER A 136 -29.64 -14.22 8.45
C SER A 136 -30.15 -15.01 7.25
N MET A 137 -31.28 -14.61 6.69
CA MET A 137 -31.73 -15.11 5.38
C MET A 137 -31.04 -14.39 4.21
N LEU A 138 -30.28 -13.34 4.50
CA LEU A 138 -29.51 -12.63 3.48
C LEU A 138 -28.16 -13.34 3.26
N PRO A 139 -27.73 -13.54 2.00
CA PRO A 139 -26.42 -14.07 1.71
C PRO A 139 -25.35 -13.14 2.29
N TRP A 140 -24.37 -13.72 2.98
CA TRP A 140 -23.27 -12.95 3.53
C TRP A 140 -22.44 -12.39 2.37
N PHE A 141 -22.26 -11.07 2.37
CA PHE A 141 -21.55 -10.39 1.30
C PHE A 141 -20.04 -10.65 1.44
N ASN A 142 -19.42 -11.14 0.36
CA ASN A 142 -17.98 -11.32 0.31
C ASN A 142 -17.31 -10.04 -0.21
N ALA A 143 -16.71 -9.27 0.69
CA ALA A 143 -15.96 -8.06 0.36
C ALA A 143 -14.69 -8.30 -0.50
N ASN A 144 -14.38 -9.56 -0.84
CA ASN A 144 -13.27 -9.90 -1.74
C ASN A 144 -13.62 -9.73 -3.23
N ILE A 145 -14.50 -8.79 -3.59
CA ILE A 145 -14.80 -8.48 -4.98
C ILE A 145 -13.51 -7.94 -5.65
N PRO A 146 -13.20 -8.36 -6.89
CA PRO A 146 -12.09 -7.79 -7.65
C PRO A 146 -12.26 -6.28 -7.81
N ASN A 147 -11.46 -5.51 -7.08
CA ASN A 147 -11.38 -4.06 -7.25
C ASN A 147 -10.38 -3.74 -8.38
N SER A 148 -10.88 -3.22 -9.51
CA SER A 148 -10.07 -2.85 -10.67
C SER A 148 -9.17 -1.64 -10.42
N ALA A 149 -9.46 -0.83 -9.39
CA ALA A 149 -8.60 0.27 -8.98
C ALA A 149 -7.34 -0.22 -8.24
N VAL A 150 -7.28 -1.49 -7.86
CA VAL A 150 -6.15 -2.06 -7.11
C VAL A 150 -5.27 -2.88 -8.05
N PHE A 151 -3.98 -2.54 -8.07
CA PHE A 151 -2.98 -3.45 -8.59
C PHE A 151 -2.82 -4.65 -7.64
N LYS A 152 -3.21 -5.84 -8.10
CA LYS A 152 -3.07 -7.08 -7.32
C LYS A 152 -1.87 -7.88 -7.81
N SER A 153 -1.01 -8.27 -6.88
CA SER A 153 0.00 -9.31 -7.10
C SER A 153 -0.24 -10.42 -6.07
N ASP A 154 -0.22 -11.69 -6.50
CA ASP A 154 -0.35 -12.84 -5.60
C ASP A 154 1.03 -13.44 -5.34
N MET A 155 1.81 -12.78 -4.46
CA MET A 155 3.12 -13.30 -4.10
C MET A 155 2.98 -14.44 -3.11
N ARG A 156 3.45 -15.62 -3.53
CA ARG A 156 3.44 -16.84 -2.72
C ARG A 156 4.81 -17.14 -2.15
N HIS A 157 4.82 -17.79 -0.99
CA HIS A 157 6.02 -18.42 -0.45
C HIS A 157 6.54 -19.48 -1.44
N PRO A 158 7.84 -19.81 -1.49
CA PRO A 158 8.38 -20.89 -2.34
C PRO A 158 7.71 -22.25 -2.13
N SER A 159 7.05 -22.46 -0.98
CA SER A 159 6.22 -23.65 -0.70
C SER A 159 4.82 -23.60 -1.29
N GLY A 160 4.46 -22.57 -2.06
CA GLY A 160 3.13 -22.35 -2.65
C GLY A 160 2.05 -21.80 -1.69
N LYS A 161 2.37 -21.66 -0.40
CA LYS A 161 1.44 -21.17 0.63
C LYS A 161 1.22 -19.66 0.53
N ASN A 162 0.04 -19.21 0.95
CA ASN A 162 -0.28 -17.80 1.09
C ASN A 162 0.56 -17.19 2.23
N VAL A 163 1.13 -16.01 1.97
CA VAL A 163 2.04 -15.35 2.91
C VAL A 163 1.30 -14.84 4.15
N ARG A 164 0.08 -14.32 3.99
CA ARG A 164 -0.74 -13.84 5.12
C ARG A 164 -1.12 -15.01 6.04
N GLU A 165 -1.51 -16.17 5.50
CA GLU A 165 -1.76 -17.39 6.30
C GLU A 165 -0.53 -17.81 7.09
N MET A 166 0.63 -17.85 6.42
CA MET A 166 1.88 -18.21 7.10
C MET A 166 2.25 -17.21 8.20
N MET A 167 1.93 -15.92 8.04
CA MET A 167 2.13 -14.93 9.11
C MET A 167 1.18 -15.15 10.29
N VAL A 168 -0.08 -15.49 10.05
CA VAL A 168 -1.05 -15.84 11.10
C VAL A 168 -0.58 -17.06 11.88
N ASP A 169 -0.21 -18.15 11.19
CA ASP A 169 0.33 -19.37 11.81
C ASP A 169 1.56 -19.07 12.71
N LEU A 170 2.43 -18.15 12.27
CA LEU A 170 3.62 -17.74 13.03
C LEU A 170 3.26 -16.89 14.25
N ILE A 171 2.30 -15.98 14.11
CA ILE A 171 1.80 -15.15 15.19
C ILE A 171 1.18 -16.04 16.27
N GLU A 172 0.29 -16.96 15.92
CA GLU A 172 -0.37 -17.87 16.87
C GLU A 172 0.65 -18.71 17.65
N LYS A 173 1.63 -19.28 16.95
CA LYS A 173 2.72 -20.02 17.60
C LYS A 173 3.56 -19.15 18.53
N THR A 174 3.77 -17.89 18.18
CA THR A 174 4.54 -16.96 19.02
C THR A 174 3.74 -16.54 20.26
N ILE A 175 2.43 -16.33 20.13
CA ILE A 175 1.53 -16.05 21.27
C ILE A 175 1.50 -17.23 22.22
N ALA A 176 1.28 -18.46 21.72
CA ALA A 176 1.28 -19.66 22.55
C ALA A 176 2.63 -19.86 23.29
N ARG A 177 3.76 -19.57 22.63
CA ARG A 177 5.08 -19.57 23.27
C ARG A 177 5.19 -18.50 24.36
N ALA A 178 4.64 -17.31 24.12
CA ALA A 178 4.67 -16.22 25.08
C ALA A 178 3.87 -16.53 26.35
N GLU A 179 2.73 -17.22 26.23
CA GLU A 179 1.92 -17.65 27.39
C GLU A 179 2.66 -18.63 28.31
N THR A 180 3.50 -19.49 27.72
CA THR A 180 4.26 -20.51 28.46
C THR A 180 5.64 -20.06 28.93
N SER A 181 6.08 -18.84 28.57
CA SER A 181 7.45 -18.37 28.82
C SER A 181 7.51 -17.37 29.97
N ASP A 182 8.49 -17.53 30.86
CA ASP A 182 8.82 -16.53 31.91
C ASP A 182 9.47 -15.25 31.34
N ARG A 183 9.67 -15.15 30.02
CA ARG A 183 10.33 -14.00 29.39
C ARG A 183 9.32 -12.91 29.02
N ASP A 184 9.64 -11.66 29.37
CA ASP A 184 8.85 -10.50 28.93
C ASP A 184 8.91 -10.30 27.40
N LEU A 185 7.81 -10.61 26.73
CA LEU A 185 7.63 -10.44 25.28
C LEU A 185 6.69 -9.28 24.91
N SER A 186 6.39 -8.37 25.85
CA SER A 186 5.37 -7.31 25.67
C SER A 186 5.55 -6.47 24.40
N GLN A 187 6.79 -6.07 24.07
CA GLN A 187 7.07 -5.29 22.85
C GLN A 187 6.84 -6.08 21.55
N VAL A 188 7.10 -7.40 21.56
CA VAL A 188 6.81 -8.28 20.42
C VAL A 188 5.29 -8.38 20.26
N LEU A 189 4.56 -8.55 21.38
CA LEU A 189 3.10 -8.62 21.38
C LEU A 189 2.45 -7.33 20.85
N VAL A 190 2.96 -6.14 21.21
CA VAL A 190 2.49 -4.87 20.62
C VAL A 190 2.67 -4.83 19.10
N THR A 191 3.81 -5.34 18.61
CA THR A 191 4.07 -5.43 17.16
C THR A 191 3.12 -6.43 16.51
N ILE A 192 2.86 -7.57 17.17
CA ILE A 192 1.90 -8.59 16.72
C ILE A 192 0.49 -8.01 16.64
N CYS A 193 0.02 -7.27 17.66
CA CYS A 193 -1.31 -6.64 17.64
C CYS A 193 -1.46 -5.69 16.44
N SER A 194 -0.41 -4.92 16.15
CA SER A 194 -0.38 -4.04 14.97
C SER A 194 -0.44 -4.86 13.68
N MET A 195 0.37 -5.93 13.57
CA MET A 195 0.33 -6.81 12.39
C MET A 195 -1.01 -7.50 12.20
N LEU A 196 -1.67 -7.95 13.27
CA LEU A 196 -3.01 -8.55 13.20
C LEU A 196 -4.03 -7.55 12.66
N HIS A 197 -3.97 -6.29 13.12
CA HIS A 197 -4.81 -5.23 12.55
C HIS A 197 -4.62 -5.11 11.04
N TYR A 198 -3.37 -5.05 10.55
CA TYR A 198 -3.08 -4.99 9.12
C TYR A 198 -3.48 -6.25 8.34
N LEU A 199 -3.34 -7.44 8.93
CA LEU A 199 -3.73 -8.70 8.29
C LEU A 199 -5.25 -8.79 8.09
N ILE A 200 -6.03 -8.27 9.04
CA ILE A 200 -7.50 -8.33 9.04
C ILE A 200 -8.12 -7.18 8.25
N HIS A 201 -7.67 -5.96 8.48
CA HIS A 201 -8.34 -4.75 7.99
C HIS A 201 -7.74 -4.21 6.69
N THR A 202 -6.45 -4.43 6.44
CA THR A 202 -5.78 -3.80 5.31
C THR A 202 -5.76 -4.73 4.11
N ASN A 203 -6.74 -4.53 3.24
CA ASN A 203 -6.81 -5.22 1.97
C ASN A 203 -5.95 -4.51 0.91
N TYR A 204 -6.05 -3.17 0.83
CA TYR A 204 -5.42 -2.36 -0.21
C TYR A 204 -4.82 -1.06 0.31
N ILE A 205 -5.63 -0.24 1.01
CA ILE A 205 -5.23 1.04 1.62
C ILE A 205 -5.59 1.04 3.10
N ASP A 206 -4.74 1.66 3.92
CA ASP A 206 -5.01 1.95 5.31
C ASP A 206 -5.97 3.15 5.42
N SER A 207 -7.04 3.03 6.20
CA SER A 207 -8.03 4.09 6.38
C SER A 207 -7.42 5.38 6.94
N SER A 208 -6.35 5.27 7.73
CA SER A 208 -5.60 6.42 8.22
C SER A 208 -4.84 7.15 7.12
N GLU A 209 -4.29 6.43 6.14
CA GLU A 209 -3.62 7.03 4.97
C GLU A 209 -4.62 7.77 4.08
N LEU A 210 -5.82 7.19 3.86
CA LEU A 210 -6.89 7.87 3.13
C LEU A 210 -7.32 9.16 3.84
N ALA A 211 -7.52 9.11 5.17
CA ALA A 211 -7.91 10.28 5.95
C ALA A 211 -6.87 11.40 5.85
N ALA A 212 -5.58 11.08 5.97
CA ALA A 212 -4.50 12.06 5.81
C ALA A 212 -4.44 12.66 4.39
N ALA A 213 -4.70 11.85 3.36
CA ALA A 213 -4.77 12.33 1.98
C ALA A 213 -5.97 13.25 1.74
N MET A 214 -7.13 12.94 2.32
CA MET A 214 -8.33 13.79 2.28
C MET A 214 -8.13 15.13 2.99
N GLU A 215 -7.47 15.12 4.16
CA GLU A 215 -7.11 16.34 4.89
C GLU A 215 -6.20 17.24 4.04
N THR A 216 -5.12 16.66 3.49
CA THR A 216 -4.20 17.36 2.59
C THR A 216 -4.92 17.94 1.37
N GLN A 217 -5.84 17.17 0.77
CA GLN A 217 -6.64 17.65 -0.35
C GLN A 217 -7.51 18.84 0.08
N SER A 218 -8.18 18.76 1.23
CA SER A 218 -9.03 19.83 1.74
C SER A 218 -8.25 21.13 1.93
N GLU A 219 -7.04 21.06 2.48
CA GLU A 219 -6.14 22.22 2.61
C GLU A 219 -5.77 22.79 1.24
N ILE A 220 -5.30 21.95 0.31
CA ILE A 220 -4.97 22.35 -1.06
C ILE A 220 -6.15 23.06 -1.71
N PHE A 221 -7.36 22.52 -1.56
CA PHE A 221 -8.57 23.12 -2.10
C PHE A 221 -8.84 24.49 -1.51
N THR A 222 -8.76 24.59 -0.18
CA THR A 222 -9.05 25.82 0.55
C THR A 222 -8.14 26.97 0.11
N TYR A 223 -6.86 26.70 -0.15
CA TYR A 223 -5.89 27.73 -0.50
C TYR A 223 -5.69 27.96 -2.00
N MET A 224 -5.93 26.96 -2.85
CA MET A 224 -5.55 27.00 -4.26
C MET A 224 -6.71 26.93 -5.24
N THR A 225 -7.96 26.93 -4.76
CA THR A 225 -9.14 27.00 -5.63
C THR A 225 -9.85 28.34 -5.51
N ASN A 226 -10.42 28.79 -6.63
CA ASN A 226 -11.35 29.91 -6.66
C ASN A 226 -12.75 29.35 -7.01
N PRO A 227 -13.76 29.54 -6.17
CA PRO A 227 -15.11 28.99 -6.41
C PRO A 227 -15.79 29.58 -7.65
N VAL A 228 -15.32 30.73 -8.16
CA VAL A 228 -15.85 31.39 -9.36
C VAL A 228 -15.23 30.83 -10.64
N HIS A 229 -13.96 30.41 -10.60
CA HIS A 229 -13.23 29.92 -11.77
C HIS A 229 -12.92 28.43 -11.67
N LYS A 230 -13.41 27.64 -12.64
CA LYS A 230 -13.15 26.18 -12.73
C LYS A 230 -11.79 25.83 -13.34
N MET A 231 -10.80 26.71 -13.18
CA MET A 231 -9.43 26.48 -13.63
C MET A 231 -8.50 26.50 -12.43
N TYR A 232 -7.76 25.42 -12.23
CA TYR A 232 -6.94 25.24 -11.04
C TYR A 232 -5.47 24.93 -11.40
N PRO A 233 -4.53 25.18 -10.47
CA PRO A 233 -3.18 24.65 -10.59
C PRO A 233 -3.22 23.12 -10.71
N ILE A 234 -2.26 22.54 -11.45
CA ILE A 234 -2.23 21.10 -11.73
C ILE A 234 -2.25 20.23 -10.45
N TYR A 235 -1.58 20.68 -9.38
CA TYR A 235 -1.53 19.96 -8.10
C TYR A 235 -2.89 19.79 -7.43
N VAL A 236 -3.86 20.69 -7.68
CA VAL A 236 -5.23 20.52 -7.18
C VAL A 236 -5.85 19.28 -7.82
N TYR A 237 -5.76 19.17 -9.14
CA TYR A 237 -6.30 18.01 -9.87
C TYR A 237 -5.55 16.72 -9.55
N GLU A 238 -4.24 16.78 -9.30
CA GLU A 238 -3.44 15.63 -8.86
C GLU A 238 -3.94 15.11 -7.51
N SER A 239 -4.11 16.00 -6.53
CA SER A 239 -4.61 15.66 -5.20
C SER A 239 -6.03 15.08 -5.28
N MET A 240 -6.92 15.68 -6.09
CA MET A 240 -8.26 15.13 -6.34
C MET A 240 -8.22 13.71 -6.88
N ALA A 241 -7.41 13.50 -7.92
CA ALA A 241 -7.36 12.21 -8.60
C ALA A 241 -6.75 11.14 -7.71
N TYR A 242 -5.74 11.50 -6.92
CA TYR A 242 -5.13 10.59 -5.95
C TYR A 242 -6.12 10.21 -4.85
N VAL A 243 -6.82 11.16 -4.24
CA VAL A 243 -7.83 10.84 -3.22
C VAL A 243 -8.98 10.05 -3.81
N CYS A 244 -9.47 10.40 -5.01
CA CYS A 244 -10.52 9.62 -5.68
C CYS A 244 -10.06 8.18 -5.98
N HIS A 245 -8.80 8.00 -6.35
CA HIS A 245 -8.21 6.67 -6.53
C HIS A 245 -8.13 5.90 -5.20
N MET A 246 -7.66 6.55 -4.13
CA MET A 246 -7.55 5.92 -2.81
C MET A 246 -8.93 5.56 -2.24
N ASP A 247 -9.91 6.45 -2.37
CA ASP A 247 -11.29 6.22 -1.98
C ASP A 247 -11.89 5.02 -2.72
N ARG A 248 -11.66 4.94 -4.04
CA ARG A 248 -12.06 3.75 -4.82
C ARG A 248 -11.34 2.47 -4.42
N GLN A 249 -10.13 2.53 -3.90
CA GLN A 249 -9.43 1.35 -3.37
C GLN A 249 -9.94 0.94 -1.99
N ALA A 250 -10.37 1.91 -1.17
CA ALA A 250 -10.93 1.68 0.16
C ALA A 250 -12.40 1.25 0.11
N CYS A 251 -13.17 1.78 -0.84
CA CYS A 251 -14.56 1.44 -1.09
C CYS A 251 -14.72 0.14 -1.89
N ASP A 252 -15.78 -0.60 -1.55
CA ASP A 252 -16.27 -1.69 -2.38
C ASP A 252 -16.71 -1.16 -3.75
N PRO A 253 -16.39 -1.81 -4.88
CA PRO A 253 -16.77 -1.37 -6.23
C PRO A 253 -18.25 -1.01 -6.45
N ASN A 254 -19.17 -1.44 -5.58
CA ASN A 254 -20.60 -1.15 -5.68
C ASN A 254 -21.10 0.09 -4.90
N SER A 255 -20.25 0.82 -4.15
CA SER A 255 -20.70 2.04 -3.47
C SER A 255 -20.90 3.24 -4.41
N SER A 256 -20.42 3.13 -5.66
CA SER A 256 -20.46 4.23 -6.64
C SER A 256 -21.77 4.33 -7.45
N THR A 257 -22.73 3.42 -7.27
CA THR A 257 -24.01 3.43 -8.01
C THR A 257 -25.14 4.27 -7.40
N VAL A 258 -24.89 5.03 -6.33
CA VAL A 258 -25.89 5.97 -5.79
C VAL A 258 -25.33 7.39 -5.83
N GLY A 259 -25.33 8.00 -7.02
CA GLY A 259 -25.07 9.44 -7.10
C GLY A 259 -24.45 10.01 -8.37
N SER A 260 -24.82 9.55 -9.57
CA SER A 260 -24.71 10.40 -10.76
C SER A 260 -25.53 9.83 -11.91
N GLY A 261 -26.66 10.45 -12.18
CA GLY A 261 -27.31 10.32 -13.49
C GLY A 261 -26.39 10.91 -14.56
N GLY A 262 -26.18 10.14 -15.62
CA GLY A 262 -25.64 10.62 -16.89
C GLY A 262 -24.12 10.49 -17.05
N ALA A 263 -23.67 9.33 -17.54
CA ALA A 263 -22.49 9.26 -18.40
C ALA A 263 -22.60 8.03 -19.30
N GLU A 264 -22.77 8.30 -20.59
CA GLU A 264 -22.81 7.30 -21.66
C GLU A 264 -21.49 6.52 -21.74
N SER A 265 -21.64 5.24 -22.06
CA SER A 265 -20.59 4.29 -22.36
C SER A 265 -19.65 4.80 -23.45
N MET A 266 -18.35 4.94 -23.14
CA MET A 266 -17.29 4.91 -24.14
C MET A 266 -16.45 3.65 -23.92
N THR A 267 -16.76 2.64 -24.73
CA THR A 267 -15.92 1.49 -25.03
C THR A 267 -14.59 1.94 -25.64
N VAL A 268 -13.47 1.59 -25.00
CA VAL A 268 -12.14 1.63 -25.62
C VAL A 268 -11.90 0.26 -26.24
N THR A 269 -11.86 0.21 -27.57
CA THR A 269 -11.36 -0.93 -28.35
C THR A 269 -9.84 -0.80 -28.48
N VAL A 270 -9.16 -1.95 -28.40
CA VAL A 270 -7.70 -2.14 -28.51
C VAL A 270 -7.18 -1.71 -29.87
#